data_AF-A0A952S1U8-F1
#
_entry.id   AF-A0A952S1U8-F1
#
_cell.length_a   1.000
_cell.length_b   1.000
_cell.length_c   1.000
_cell.angle_alpha   90.00
_cell.angle_beta   90.00
_cell.angle_gamma   90.00
#
_symmetry.space_group_name_H-M   'P 1'
#
loop_
_entity.id
_entity.type
_entity.pdbx_description
1 polymer ?
#
loop_
_entity_poly.entity_id
_entity_poly.type
_entity_poly.pdbx_seq_one_letter_code
_entity_poly.pdbx_strand_id
1 'polypeptide(L)'
;PFDQPESVAELVSRLKNHELHVAVYSGYTVEQLIHRKLPAIDYVLTHVDLLIDGPFIREMKEGAGEYRGSRNQRIIGDARL
;
A
#
# COMPACT_ATOMS: atom_id res chain seq x y z
N PRO A 1 3.07 -0.22 -7.88
CA PRO A 1 2.21 -1.42 -7.70
C PRO A 1 0.83 -1.28 -8.36
N PHE A 2 0.09 -0.22 -8.05
CA PHE A 2 -1.32 -0.07 -8.41
C PHE A 2 -1.62 0.29 -9.87
N ASP A 3 -0.59 0.43 -10.71
CA ASP A 3 -0.74 0.57 -12.17
C ASP A 3 -0.68 -0.79 -12.91
N GLN A 4 -0.43 -1.88 -12.18
CA GLN A 4 -0.55 -3.27 -12.66
C GLN A 4 -1.27 -4.12 -11.59
N PRO A 5 -2.50 -3.75 -11.21
CA PRO A 5 -3.11 -4.23 -9.98
C PRO A 5 -3.44 -5.73 -10.02
N GLU A 6 -3.74 -6.32 -11.18
CA GLU A 6 -4.07 -7.74 -11.32
C GLU A 6 -2.88 -8.64 -10.97
N SER A 7 -1.70 -8.36 -11.53
CA SER A 7 -0.49 -9.13 -11.23
C SER A 7 -0.03 -8.95 -9.79
N VAL A 8 -0.25 -7.76 -9.22
CA VAL A 8 0.04 -7.52 -7.80
C VAL A 8 -0.94 -8.27 -6.91
N ALA A 9 -2.24 -8.30 -7.22
CA ALA A 9 -3.23 -9.07 -6.49
C ALA A 9 -2.89 -10.57 -6.49
N GLU A 10 -2.47 -11.12 -7.63
CA GLU A 10 -2.01 -12.50 -7.72
C GLU A 10 -0.79 -12.76 -6.82
N LEU A 11 0.20 -11.86 -6.85
CA LEU A 11 1.38 -11.98 -5.98
C LEU A 11 1.00 -11.91 -4.50
N VAL A 12 0.15 -10.95 -4.10
CA VAL A 12 -0.33 -10.82 -2.72
C VAL A 12 -1.02 -12.10 -2.28
N SER A 13 -1.91 -12.66 -3.09
CA SER A 13 -2.58 -13.92 -2.80
C SER A 13 -1.58 -15.05 -2.51
N ARG A 14 -0.57 -15.21 -3.36
CA ARG A 14 0.50 -16.22 -3.18
C ARG A 14 1.30 -15.98 -1.90
N LEU A 15 1.68 -14.73 -1.60
CA LEU A 15 2.44 -14.39 -0.39
C LEU A 15 1.62 -14.67 0.88
N LYS A 16 0.32 -14.35 0.88
CA LYS A 16 -0.56 -14.63 2.02
C LYS A 16 -0.81 -16.12 2.21
N ASN A 17 -0.84 -16.93 1.15
CA ASN A 17 -0.88 -18.40 1.25
C ASN A 17 0.38 -18.99 1.92
N HIS A 18 1.48 -18.25 1.96
CA HIS A 18 2.70 -18.59 2.69
C HIS A 18 2.79 -17.91 4.06
N GLU A 19 1.70 -17.32 4.55
CA GLU A 19 1.62 -16.62 5.84
C GLU A 19 2.64 -15.48 5.98
N LEU A 20 3.06 -14.91 4.84
CA LEU A 20 4.00 -13.80 4.84
C LEU A 20 3.30 -12.48 5.18
N HIS A 21 4.01 -11.63 5.90
CA HIS A 21 3.63 -10.24 6.12
C HIS A 21 3.97 -9.40 4.88
N VAL A 22 2.99 -8.71 4.32
CA VAL A 22 3.10 -7.94 3.08
C VAL A 22 2.93 -6.45 3.38
N ALA A 23 3.99 -5.69 3.12
CA ALA A 23 3.96 -4.22 3.13
C ALA A 23 4.02 -3.69 1.70
N VAL A 24 3.17 -2.70 1.37
CA VAL A 24 3.11 -2.09 0.03
C VAL A 24 3.31 -0.58 0.11
N TYR A 25 4.32 -0.09 -0.60
CA TYR A 25 4.51 1.34 -0.85
C TYR A 25 3.70 1.72 -2.08
N SER A 26 2.63 2.50 -1.88
CA SER A 26 1.64 2.72 -2.93
C SER A 26 2.05 3.78 -3.94
N GLY A 27 2.65 4.88 -3.48
CA GLY A 27 2.80 6.12 -4.25
C GLY A 27 1.49 6.90 -4.43
N TYR A 28 0.39 6.41 -3.83
CA TYR A 28 -0.97 6.96 -3.92
C TYR A 28 -1.60 7.00 -2.54
N THR A 29 -2.53 7.92 -2.30
CA THR A 29 -3.33 7.81 -1.09
C THR A 29 -4.35 6.67 -1.22
N VAL A 30 -4.77 6.07 -0.11
CA VAL A 30 -5.76 5.00 -0.04
C VAL A 30 -7.08 5.49 -0.61
N GLU A 31 -7.43 6.76 -0.40
CA GLU A 31 -8.60 7.37 -1.02
C GLU A 31 -8.44 7.36 -2.55
N GLN A 32 -7.30 7.78 -3.10
CA GLN A 32 -7.07 7.72 -4.55
C GLN A 32 -7.21 6.31 -5.10
N LEU A 33 -6.74 5.30 -4.36
CA LEU A 33 -6.85 3.89 -4.74
C LEU A 33 -8.30 3.39 -4.71
N ILE A 34 -9.05 3.66 -3.64
CA ILE A 34 -10.48 3.34 -3.52
C ILE A 34 -11.28 3.99 -4.64
N HIS A 35 -10.98 5.23 -5.02
CA HIS A 35 -11.66 5.94 -6.10
C HIS A 35 -11.43 5.32 -7.49
N ARG A 36 -10.40 4.48 -7.67
CA ARG A 36 -10.18 3.76 -8.94
C ARG A 36 -11.23 2.67 -9.17
N LYS A 37 -11.91 2.17 -8.11
CA LYS A 37 -12.99 1.16 -8.20
C LYS A 37 -12.60 -0.08 -9.02
N LEU A 38 -11.39 -0.60 -8.79
CA LEU A 38 -10.87 -1.78 -9.46
C LEU A 38 -10.80 -2.96 -8.48
N PRO A 39 -11.44 -4.11 -8.78
CA PRO A 39 -11.48 -5.25 -7.86
C PRO A 39 -10.09 -5.75 -7.43
N ALA A 40 -9.10 -5.69 -8.32
CA ALA A 40 -7.73 -6.10 -7.99
C ALA A 40 -7.06 -5.13 -6.99
N ILE A 41 -7.38 -3.84 -7.04
CA ILE A 41 -6.89 -2.86 -6.05
C ILE A 41 -7.55 -3.13 -4.70
N ASP A 42 -8.87 -3.33 -4.68
CA ASP A 42 -9.61 -3.64 -3.46
C ASP A 42 -9.10 -4.93 -2.81
N TYR A 43 -8.81 -5.95 -3.62
CA TYR A 43 -8.18 -7.19 -3.15
C TYR A 43 -6.83 -6.91 -2.48
N VAL A 44 -5.94 -6.16 -3.14
CA VAL A 44 -4.64 -5.81 -2.56
C VAL A 44 -4.81 -5.05 -1.25
N LEU A 45 -5.65 -4.01 -1.21
CA LEU A 45 -5.87 -3.17 -0.03
C LEU A 45 -6.40 -3.97 1.18
N THR A 46 -7.21 -5.00 0.94
CA THR A 46 -7.82 -5.82 1.99
C THR A 46 -6.96 -7.00 2.45
N HIS A 47 -5.89 -7.33 1.72
CA HIS A 47 -5.06 -8.52 2.00
C HIS A 47 -3.61 -8.20 2.39
N VAL A 48 -3.17 -6.95 2.23
CA VAL A 48 -1.84 -6.51 2.71
C VAL A 48 -1.90 -6.14 4.18
N ASP A 49 -0.79 -6.34 4.89
CA ASP A 49 -0.70 -6.08 6.32
C ASP A 49 -0.36 -4.61 6.61
N LEU A 50 0.43 -3.97 5.73
CA LEU A 50 0.77 -2.55 5.80
C LEU A 50 0.68 -1.88 4.43
N LEU A 51 0.00 -0.74 4.36
CA LEU A 51 0.02 0.18 3.25
C LEU A 51 0.79 1.44 3.65
N ILE A 52 1.87 1.73 2.92
CA ILE A 52 2.59 3.00 3.02
C ILE A 52 1.98 3.93 1.98
N ASP A 53 1.05 4.73 2.48
CA ASP A 53 0.14 5.61 1.76
C ASP A 53 0.81 6.93 1.38
N GLY A 54 0.54 7.40 0.15
CA GLY A 54 0.94 8.72 -0.34
C GLY A 54 2.24 8.76 -1.15
N PRO A 55 2.43 9.81 -1.96
CA PRO A 55 3.63 9.99 -2.78
C PRO A 55 4.85 10.34 -1.93
N PHE A 56 6.04 10.03 -2.44
CA PHE A 56 7.28 10.52 -1.87
C PHE A 56 7.48 12.01 -2.18
N ILE A 57 7.77 12.82 -1.16
CA ILE A 57 8.04 14.26 -1.27
C ILE A 57 9.44 14.54 -0.70
N ARG A 58 10.36 14.99 -1.57
CA ARG A 58 11.79 15.15 -1.23
C ARG A 58 11.99 16.17 -0.09
N GLU A 59 11.24 17.26 -0.11
CA GLU A 59 11.25 18.35 0.87
C GLU A 59 10.77 17.88 2.26
N MET A 60 10.10 16.73 2.31
CA MET A 60 9.57 16.13 3.53
C MET A 60 10.35 14.88 3.94
N LYS A 61 11.53 14.61 3.35
CA LYS A 61 12.34 13.43 3.65
C LYS A 61 12.87 13.42 5.09
N GLU A 62 13.32 14.57 5.58
CA GLU A 62 13.91 14.67 6.92
C GLU A 62 12.86 14.39 7.99
N GLY A 63 13.18 13.48 8.91
CA GLY A 63 12.29 13.10 10.01
C GLY A 63 11.05 12.30 9.59
N ALA A 64 11.05 11.67 8.41
CA ALA A 64 9.92 10.84 7.95
C ALA A 64 9.62 9.64 8.87
N GLY A 65 10.62 9.12 9.59
CA GLY A 65 10.48 7.99 10.50
C GLY A 65 10.51 6.63 9.78
N GLU A 66 10.29 5.56 10.53
CA GLU A 66 10.37 4.19 10.00
C GLU A 66 9.33 3.94 8.91
N TYR A 67 9.70 3.13 7.90
CA TYR A 67 8.89 2.77 6.73
C TYR A 67 8.42 3.91 5.83
N ARG A 68 8.74 5.17 6.14
CA ARG A 68 8.30 6.33 5.35
C ARG A 68 9.49 7.01 4.69
N GLY A 69 9.38 7.21 3.39
CA GLY A 69 10.33 8.03 2.63
C GLY A 69 10.15 9.52 2.92
N SER A 70 8.92 9.96 3.18
CA SER A 70 8.61 11.37 3.48
C SER A 70 7.51 11.53 4.52
N ARG A 71 7.54 12.62 5.30
CA ARG A 71 6.63 12.88 6.44
C ARG A 71 5.14 12.86 6.10
N ASN A 72 4.77 13.12 4.85
CA ASN A 72 3.37 13.07 4.39
C ASN A 72 2.84 11.63 4.23
N GLN A 73 3.71 10.63 4.19
CA GLN A 73 3.26 9.26 4.02
C GLN A 73 2.60 8.75 5.29
N ARG A 74 1.46 8.06 5.16
CA ARG A 74 0.77 7.42 6.29
C ARG A 74 1.11 5.94 6.30
N ILE A 75 1.30 5.37 7.47
CA ILE A 75 1.35 3.92 7.64
C ILE A 75 -0.06 3.50 8.01
N ILE A 76 -0.71 2.76 7.14
CA ILE A 76 -2.04 2.21 7.38
C ILE A 76 -1.86 0.71 7.58
N GLY A 77 -2.21 0.23 8.76
CA GLY A 77 -2.09 -1.16 9.16
C GLY A 77 -3.36 -1.65 9.82
N ASP A 78 -3.35 -2.91 10.23
CA ASP A 78 -4.54 -3.70 10.56
C ASP A 78 -5.48 -3.04 11.60
N ALA A 79 -6.45 -2.29 11.10
CA ALA A 79 -7.86 -2.54 11.36
C ALA A 79 -8.51 -2.65 9.99
N ARG A 80 -8.59 -3.88 9.43
CA ARG A 80 -9.34 -4.26 8.21
C ARG A 80 -10.15 -3.10 7.59
N LEU A 81 -9.55 -2.43 6.60
CA LEU A 81 -10.16 -1.32 5.85
C LEU A 81 -11.38 -1.76 5.06
#